data_AF-A0A6N2MEY5-F1
#
_entry.id   AF-A0A6N2MEY5-F1
#
_cell.length_a   1.000
_cell.length_b   1.000
_cell.length_c   1.000
_cell.angle_alpha   90.00
_cell.angle_beta   90.00
_cell.angle_gamma   90.00
#
_symmetry.space_group_name_H-M   'P 1'
#
loop_
_entity.id
_entity.type
_entity.pdbx_description
1 polymer ?
#
loop_
_entity_poly.entity_id
_entity_poly.type
_entity_poly.pdbx_seq_one_letter_code
_entity_poly.pdbx_strand_id
1 'polypeptide(L)'
;MEGDGVQNADLWNPACSDSIEGDGADTVLEEEYDEEVDSDDDYASIQRPAFAVKGEPDFDSGPPEDGLEFLRRVRWEAAHIPKVKVAKLDRSRVNKEQTVYMPQIPNIAKCPEYLLPLKQWEDEFLVDFSELRLH
;
A
#
# COMPACT_ATOMS: atom_id res chain seq x y z
N MET A 1 8.45 30.06 -25.45
CA MET A 1 8.43 29.10 -26.58
C MET A 1 9.73 28.36 -26.50
N GLU A 2 9.80 27.05 -26.33
CA GLU A 2 8.90 25.90 -26.41
C GLU A 2 9.37 24.95 -25.28
N GLY A 3 8.58 24.06 -24.70
CA GLY A 3 7.74 23.05 -25.33
C GLY A 3 8.08 21.75 -24.62
N ASP A 4 7.04 21.17 -24.02
CA ASP A 4 7.01 19.98 -23.18
C ASP A 4 7.45 18.72 -23.95
N GLY A 5 7.86 17.65 -23.23
CA GLY A 5 8.20 16.40 -23.90
C GLY A 5 8.92 15.35 -23.06
N VAL A 6 8.32 14.97 -21.92
CA VAL A 6 8.72 13.77 -21.18
C VAL A 6 8.36 12.54 -22.02
N GLN A 7 9.35 11.81 -22.53
CA GLN A 7 9.13 10.55 -23.23
C GLN A 7 9.18 9.42 -22.21
N ASN A 8 8.01 9.00 -21.75
CA ASN A 8 7.80 7.73 -21.05
C ASN A 8 7.96 6.61 -22.07
N ALA A 9 9.01 5.80 -21.92
CA ALA A 9 9.17 4.56 -22.65
C ALA A 9 9.04 3.41 -21.66
N ASP A 10 7.80 2.96 -21.46
CA ASP A 10 7.48 1.66 -20.87
C ASP A 10 7.99 0.55 -21.79
N LEU A 11 9.29 0.27 -21.69
CA LEU A 11 9.86 -0.98 -22.16
C LEU A 11 10.01 -1.89 -20.95
N TRP A 12 9.10 -2.86 -20.82
CA TRP A 12 9.41 -4.29 -20.68
C TRP A 12 8.10 -5.06 -20.43
N ASN A 13 7.45 -5.49 -21.53
CA ASN A 13 6.58 -6.65 -21.50
C ASN A 13 7.45 -7.89 -21.65
N PRO A 14 7.53 -8.81 -20.66
CA PRO A 14 8.07 -10.13 -20.89
C PRO A 14 6.92 -11.01 -21.39
N ALA A 15 6.58 -10.87 -22.67
CA ALA A 15 5.92 -11.98 -23.36
C ALA A 15 6.98 -13.08 -23.49
N CYS A 16 6.96 -14.00 -22.54
CA CYS A 16 7.77 -15.21 -22.59
C CYS A 16 7.22 -16.03 -23.78
N SER A 17 7.93 -15.95 -24.91
CA SER A 17 7.68 -16.83 -26.04
C SER A 17 8.26 -18.18 -25.67
N ASP A 18 7.39 -19.05 -25.19
CA ASP A 18 7.74 -20.44 -24.93
C ASP A 18 7.83 -21.17 -26.27
N SER A 19 8.97 -21.80 -26.51
CA SER A 19 9.20 -22.68 -27.64
C SER A 19 10.05 -23.81 -27.13
N ILE A 20 9.40 -24.78 -26.49
CA ILE A 20 9.99 -26.05 -26.18
C ILE A 20 9.28 -27.14 -26.99
N GLU A 21 9.87 -27.49 -28.14
CA GLU A 21 9.65 -28.79 -28.76
C GLU A 21 10.38 -29.82 -27.89
N GLY A 22 9.62 -30.64 -27.17
CA GLY A 22 10.15 -31.68 -26.30
C GLY A 22 9.07 -32.65 -25.88
N ASP A 23 8.92 -33.74 -26.62
CA ASP A 23 8.08 -34.90 -26.33
C ASP A 23 8.41 -35.49 -24.95
N GLY A 24 7.50 -35.31 -24.00
CA GLY A 24 7.58 -35.86 -22.66
C GLY A 24 6.29 -35.54 -21.92
N ALA A 25 5.49 -36.57 -21.64
CA ALA A 25 4.19 -36.46 -21.02
C ALA A 25 4.27 -35.79 -19.63
N ASP A 26 4.05 -34.48 -19.60
CA ASP A 26 3.82 -33.72 -18.38
C ASP A 26 2.31 -33.62 -18.18
N THR A 27 1.79 -34.45 -17.29
CA THR A 27 0.41 -34.32 -16.82
C THR A 27 0.32 -33.05 -15.99
N VAL A 28 0.04 -31.94 -16.65
CA VAL A 28 -0.43 -30.70 -16.03
C VAL A 28 -1.66 -31.07 -15.21
N LEU A 29 -1.50 -31.15 -13.90
CA LEU A 29 -2.63 -31.16 -12.98
C LEU A 29 -3.18 -29.74 -12.98
N GLU A 30 -4.21 -29.50 -13.80
CA GLU A 30 -5.06 -28.32 -13.67
C GLU A 30 -5.71 -28.39 -12.29
N GLU A 31 -5.14 -27.66 -11.31
CA GLU A 31 -5.82 -27.40 -10.05
C GLU A 31 -7.07 -26.57 -10.37
N GLU A 32 -8.23 -27.23 -10.34
CA GLU A 32 -9.56 -26.64 -10.42
C GLU A 32 -9.68 -25.55 -9.33
N TYR A 33 -9.80 -24.29 -9.76
CA TYR A 33 -9.93 -23.13 -8.88
C TYR A 33 -11.35 -23.14 -8.27
N ASP A 34 -11.47 -23.66 -7.05
CA ASP A 34 -12.73 -23.68 -6.30
C ASP A 34 -13.00 -22.26 -5.74
N GLU A 35 -13.90 -21.51 -6.38
CA GLU A 35 -14.22 -20.10 -6.05
C GLU A 35 -15.11 -19.94 -4.80
N GLU A 36 -15.18 -20.91 -3.90
CA GLU A 36 -16.13 -20.90 -2.77
C GLU A 36 -15.44 -21.17 -1.42
N VAL A 37 -14.42 -20.38 -1.09
CA VAL A 37 -13.89 -20.27 0.29
C VAL A 37 -13.83 -18.82 0.73
N ASP A 38 -14.99 -18.20 1.00
CA ASP A 38 -15.07 -16.98 1.83
C ASP A 38 -14.81 -17.37 3.30
N SER A 39 -13.60 -17.84 3.56
CA SER A 39 -13.10 -18.09 4.90
C SER A 39 -12.39 -16.82 5.37
N ASP A 40 -13.01 -16.13 6.33
CA ASP A 40 -12.49 -14.95 7.05
C ASP A 40 -11.12 -15.21 7.77
N ASP A 41 -10.56 -16.42 7.64
CA ASP A 41 -9.20 -16.79 8.05
C ASP A 41 -8.10 -16.16 7.15
N ASP A 42 -8.48 -15.60 6.00
CA ASP A 42 -7.57 -14.89 5.08
C ASP A 42 -6.99 -13.58 5.68
N TYR A 43 -7.46 -13.15 6.85
CA TYR A 43 -6.98 -11.96 7.55
C TYR A 43 -5.89 -12.21 8.62
N ALA A 44 -5.35 -13.43 8.73
CA ALA A 44 -4.29 -13.72 9.70
C ALA A 44 -2.94 -13.01 9.40
N SER A 45 -2.71 -12.57 8.16
CA SER A 45 -1.46 -11.89 7.73
C SER A 45 -1.66 -11.07 6.46
N ILE A 46 -1.10 -9.86 6.41
CA ILE A 46 -1.05 -9.01 5.20
C ILE A 46 -0.28 -9.71 4.06
N GLN A 47 0.62 -10.64 4.42
CA GLN A 47 1.39 -11.44 3.47
C GLN A 47 0.88 -12.89 3.48
N ARG A 48 0.29 -13.32 2.37
CA ARG A 48 -0.11 -14.71 2.14
C ARG A 48 1.12 -15.57 1.83
N PRO A 49 1.28 -16.78 2.41
CA PRO A 49 2.39 -17.65 2.08
C PRO A 49 2.36 -18.11 0.63
N ALA A 50 3.48 -17.99 -0.09
CA ALA A 50 3.60 -18.47 -1.47
C ALA A 50 3.80 -20.00 -1.57
N PHE A 51 4.30 -20.64 -0.51
CA PHE A 51 4.59 -22.08 -0.47
C PHE A 51 4.03 -22.74 0.79
N ALA A 52 3.44 -23.92 0.64
CA ALA A 52 2.97 -24.75 1.75
C ALA A 52 4.14 -25.56 2.35
N VAL A 53 4.84 -24.97 3.31
CA VAL A 53 5.98 -25.62 4.00
C VAL A 53 5.50 -26.30 5.29
N LYS A 54 5.68 -27.63 5.40
CA LYS A 54 5.31 -28.43 6.58
C LYS A 54 6.55 -29.09 7.20
N GLY A 55 6.48 -29.38 8.50
CA GLY A 55 7.53 -30.10 9.26
C GLY A 55 8.58 -29.20 9.91
N GLU A 56 9.47 -29.83 10.70
CA GLU A 56 10.61 -29.19 11.36
C GLU A 56 11.87 -29.33 10.49
N PRO A 57 12.84 -28.40 10.60
CA PRO A 57 14.13 -28.54 9.91
C PRO A 57 14.98 -29.67 10.50
N ASP A 58 15.76 -30.33 9.64
CA ASP A 58 16.82 -31.27 10.02
C ASP A 58 18.17 -30.56 9.96
N PHE A 59 18.86 -30.39 11.09
CA PHE A 59 20.18 -29.76 11.16
C PHE A 59 21.36 -30.75 11.10
N ASP A 60 21.10 -32.05 11.28
CA ASP A 60 22.15 -33.07 11.39
C ASP A 60 22.68 -33.50 10.02
N SER A 61 21.85 -33.42 8.99
CA SER A 61 22.20 -33.79 7.61
C SER A 61 23.11 -32.78 6.87
N GLY A 62 23.59 -31.72 7.53
CA GLY A 62 24.45 -30.71 6.93
C GLY A 62 23.68 -29.60 6.19
N PRO A 63 24.23 -28.96 5.14
CA PRO A 63 23.52 -27.92 4.37
C PRO A 63 22.22 -28.45 3.71
N PRO A 64 21.19 -27.59 3.48
CA PRO A 64 19.97 -28.03 2.84
C PRO A 64 20.23 -28.37 1.37
N GLU A 65 19.93 -29.59 0.96
CA GLU A 65 20.05 -30.05 -0.43
C GLU A 65 18.75 -29.83 -1.23
N ASP A 66 17.64 -29.52 -0.55
CA ASP A 66 16.33 -29.24 -1.13
C ASP A 66 15.77 -27.87 -0.71
N GLY A 67 14.96 -27.27 -1.59
CA GLY A 67 14.34 -25.97 -1.40
C GLY A 67 13.33 -25.96 -0.24
N LEU A 68 12.56 -27.03 -0.03
CA LEU A 68 11.62 -27.08 1.10
C LEU A 68 12.34 -27.18 2.44
N GLU A 69 13.44 -27.94 2.50
CA GLU A 69 14.26 -28.04 3.71
C GLU A 69 14.91 -26.69 4.06
N PHE A 70 15.38 -25.97 3.05
CA PHE A 70 15.83 -24.59 3.23
C PHE A 70 14.72 -23.72 3.84
N LEU A 71 13.49 -23.78 3.32
CA LEU A 71 12.37 -23.00 3.86
C LEU A 71 11.96 -23.41 5.28
N ARG A 72 12.08 -24.69 5.66
CA ARG A 72 11.86 -25.12 7.06
C ARG A 72 12.86 -24.46 8.00
N ARG A 73 14.15 -24.44 7.62
CA ARG A 73 15.21 -23.79 8.41
C ARG A 73 14.98 -22.28 8.52
N VAL A 74 14.59 -21.62 7.43
CA VAL A 74 14.23 -20.20 7.44
C VAL A 74 13.05 -19.91 8.36
N ARG A 75 11.99 -20.71 8.32
CA ARG A 75 10.84 -20.55 9.23
C ARG A 75 11.24 -20.74 10.69
N TRP A 76 12.08 -21.73 10.96
CA TRP A 76 12.63 -21.97 12.29
C TRP A 76 13.45 -20.77 12.76
N GLU A 77 14.42 -20.31 11.97
CA GLU A 77 15.26 -19.15 12.32
C GLU A 77 14.42 -17.89 12.55
N ALA A 78 13.47 -17.59 11.66
CA ALA A 78 12.56 -16.46 11.79
C ALA A 78 11.72 -16.50 13.07
N ALA A 79 11.27 -17.69 13.51
CA ALA A 79 10.53 -17.85 14.77
C ALA A 79 11.38 -17.53 16.02
N HIS A 80 12.70 -17.62 15.92
CA HIS A 80 13.64 -17.31 17.00
C HIS A 80 14.11 -15.84 16.97
N ILE A 81 13.77 -15.10 15.92
CA ILE A 81 14.06 -13.68 15.79
C ILE A 81 12.90 -12.85 16.36
N PRO A 82 13.15 -11.74 17.05
CA PRO A 82 12.09 -10.84 17.50
C PRO A 82 11.25 -10.31 16.32
N LYS A 83 9.93 -10.45 16.39
CA LYS A 83 8.99 -9.95 15.36
C LYS A 83 9.13 -8.45 15.09
N VAL A 84 9.52 -7.68 16.11
CA VAL A 84 9.71 -6.23 16.01
C VAL A 84 11.02 -5.86 16.69
N LYS A 85 11.85 -5.08 16.00
CA LYS A 85 13.11 -4.54 16.53
C LYS A 85 13.15 -3.03 16.35
N VAL A 86 13.39 -2.31 17.44
CA VAL A 86 13.48 -0.83 17.43
C VAL A 86 14.94 -0.42 17.56
N ALA A 87 15.46 0.27 16.55
CA ALA A 87 16.79 0.86 16.57
C ALA A 87 16.72 2.30 17.11
N LYS A 88 17.63 2.66 18.02
CA LYS A 88 17.75 4.05 18.50
C LYS A 88 18.46 4.88 17.44
N LEU A 89 17.78 5.89 16.93
CA LEU A 89 18.36 6.86 16.00
C LEU A 89 18.68 8.17 16.72
N ASP A 90 19.86 8.72 16.46
CA ASP A 90 20.22 10.05 16.92
C ASP A 90 19.41 11.12 16.18
N ARG A 91 18.44 11.69 16.90
CA ARG A 91 17.50 12.71 16.37
C ARG A 91 18.22 14.00 15.96
N SER A 92 19.40 14.27 16.51
CA SER A 92 20.17 15.48 16.16
C SER A 92 20.52 15.55 14.66
N ARG A 93 20.58 14.38 14.00
CA ARG A 93 20.91 14.23 12.58
C ARG A 93 19.72 14.31 11.63
N VAL A 94 18.48 14.27 12.14
CA VAL A 94 17.26 14.02 11.32
C VAL A 94 16.27 15.20 11.33
N ASN A 95 16.45 16.17 12.21
CA ASN A 95 15.46 17.23 12.46
C ASN A 95 15.43 18.37 11.42
N LYS A 96 16.10 18.26 10.27
CA LYS A 96 16.31 19.40 9.36
C LYS A 96 15.29 19.53 8.21
N GLU A 97 14.41 18.54 8.02
CA GLU A 97 13.67 18.40 6.76
C GLU A 97 12.14 18.30 6.93
N GLN A 98 11.60 18.48 8.14
CA GLN A 98 10.16 18.42 8.33
C GLN A 98 9.46 19.69 7.82
N THR A 99 8.55 19.53 6.88
CA THR A 99 7.69 20.60 6.36
C THR A 99 6.48 20.84 7.26
N VAL A 100 5.97 22.07 7.24
CA VAL A 100 4.72 22.42 7.96
C VAL A 100 3.56 21.69 7.27
N TYR A 101 2.80 20.90 8.03
CA TYR A 101 1.69 20.08 7.52
C TYR A 101 0.50 20.92 7.04
N MET A 102 0.26 22.08 7.66
CA MET A 102 -0.96 22.84 7.42
C MET A 102 -0.72 23.96 6.40
N PRO A 103 -1.50 24.00 5.30
CA PRO A 103 -1.48 25.14 4.39
C PRO A 103 -1.90 26.39 5.16
N GLN A 104 -1.28 27.53 4.83
CA GLN A 104 -1.67 28.82 5.41
C GLN A 104 -3.03 29.21 4.82
N ILE A 105 -4.10 29.04 5.61
CA ILE A 105 -5.45 29.45 5.19
C ILE A 105 -5.53 30.98 5.39
N PRO A 106 -5.61 31.78 4.32
CA PRO A 106 -5.72 33.22 4.47
C PRO A 106 -7.06 33.56 5.13
N ASN A 107 -7.05 34.60 5.96
CA ASN A 107 -8.29 35.14 6.52
C ASN A 107 -9.14 35.78 5.40
N ILE A 108 -10.46 35.83 5.59
CA ILE A 108 -11.36 36.58 4.72
C ILE A 108 -10.88 38.03 4.66
N ALA A 109 -10.73 38.57 3.44
CA ALA A 109 -10.29 39.94 3.25
C ALA A 109 -11.25 40.92 3.93
N LYS A 110 -10.71 41.91 4.64
CA LYS A 110 -11.54 42.94 5.30
C LYS A 110 -12.27 43.76 4.25
N CYS A 111 -13.59 43.87 4.40
CA CYS A 111 -14.43 44.72 3.57
C CYS A 111 -14.28 46.20 4.01
N PRO A 112 -14.11 47.16 3.08
CA PRO A 112 -14.15 48.58 3.39
C PRO A 112 -15.47 48.98 4.07
N GLU A 113 -15.43 49.92 5.03
CA GLU A 113 -16.59 50.27 5.87
C GLU A 113 -17.83 50.72 5.07
N TYR A 114 -17.63 51.43 3.95
CA TYR A 114 -18.72 51.92 3.10
C TYR A 114 -19.37 50.82 2.24
N LEU A 115 -18.77 49.62 2.19
CA LEU A 115 -19.31 48.44 1.51
C LEU A 115 -19.81 47.39 2.50
N LEU A 116 -19.67 47.64 3.82
CA LEU A 116 -20.19 46.73 4.82
C LEU A 116 -21.73 46.77 4.78
N PRO A 117 -22.38 45.60 4.68
CA PRO A 117 -23.83 45.54 4.76
C PRO A 117 -24.29 46.00 6.14
N LEU A 118 -25.51 46.55 6.18
CA LEU A 118 -26.19 46.85 7.43
C LEU A 118 -26.58 45.54 8.12
N LYS A 119 -26.52 45.51 9.46
CA LYS A 119 -26.90 44.31 10.24
C LYS A 119 -28.32 43.83 9.94
N GLN A 120 -29.26 44.77 9.81
CA GLN A 120 -30.65 44.47 9.47
C GLN A 120 -30.77 43.74 8.11
N TRP A 121 -29.96 44.13 7.12
CA TRP A 121 -29.94 43.49 5.83
C TRP A 121 -29.32 42.08 5.89
N GLU A 122 -28.28 41.87 6.69
CA GLU A 122 -27.71 40.52 6.92
C GLU A 122 -28.75 39.59 7.55
N ASP A 123 -29.50 40.08 8.53
CA ASP A 123 -30.52 39.29 9.24
C ASP A 123 -31.69 38.92 8.32
N GLU A 124 -32.21 39.88 7.54
CA GLU A 124 -33.26 39.65 6.54
C GLU A 124 -32.78 38.65 5.46
N PHE A 125 -31.56 38.82 4.95
CA PHE A 125 -30.98 37.91 3.96
C PHE A 125 -30.87 36.47 4.49
N LEU A 126 -30.48 36.29 5.76
CA LEU A 126 -30.37 34.97 6.38
C LEU A 126 -31.74 34.31 6.56
N VAL A 127 -32.78 35.08 6.91
CA VAL A 127 -34.16 34.59 7.01
C VAL A 127 -34.64 34.12 5.63
N ASP A 128 -34.56 34.96 4.61
CA ASP A 128 -34.97 34.62 3.25
C ASP A 128 -34.24 33.38 2.72
N PHE A 129 -32.92 33.30 2.96
CA PHE A 129 -32.12 32.16 2.55
C PHE A 129 -32.47 30.87 3.31
N SER A 130 -32.90 30.98 4.58
CA SER A 130 -33.34 29.84 5.36
C SER A 130 -34.67 29.28 4.84
N GLU A 131 -35.62 30.15 4.46
CA GLU A 131 -36.90 29.75 3.88
C GLU A 131 -36.71 29.08 2.52
N LEU A 132 -35.80 29.61 1.68
CA LEU A 132 -35.47 29.02 0.38
C LEU A 132 -34.96 27.58 0.50
N ARG A 133 -34.21 27.24 1.56
CA ARG A 133 -33.68 25.88 1.78
C ARG A 133 -34.74 24.87 2.25
N LEU A 134 -35.92 25.32 2.66
CA LEU A 134 -37.01 24.43 3.10
C LEU A 134 -37.88 23.93 1.93
N HIS A 135 -37.66 24.46 0.73
CA HIS A 135 -38.26 24.03 -0.53
C HIS A 135 -37.33 23.10 -1.31
#